data_AF-A0A651FAX5-F1
#
_entry.id   AF-A0A651FAX5-F1
#
_cell.length_a   1.000
_cell.length_b   1.000
_cell.length_c   1.000
_cell.angle_alpha   90.00
_cell.angle_beta   90.00
_cell.angle_gamma   90.00
#
_symmetry.space_group_name_H-M   'P 1'
#
loop_
_entity.id
_entity.type
_entity.pdbx_description
1 polymer ?
#
loop_
_entity_poly.entity_id
_entity_poly.type
_entity_poly.pdbx_seq_one_letter_code
_entity_poly.pdbx_strand_id
1 'polypeptide(L)'
;EPGVKFYTHVTDQFAPYATRAIAASAPEAPHVLDGLLQHRGRVPVREHHTDTGGFTDHVFALCALLGFRFAPRIRDLPEKRLYVFDNSPAAPTLAPMIARQVRVAQLRAHWPQIVQLAASIRSGHVAAAHAVSTLAATTRQSGLATALAEIGRIERTIFMLEWMLQPDLRHRVQMGLNKGEARNNLARAVFFNRRGQLHDRTHENQQHRAAGCNLVVAAIILWNTVYLARAVETLRLTGIDAPDDVLRHVWPLGWDHINLTGDYRWSADNPKSPDQLRPLRLDRLRLPAAA
;
A
#
# COMPACT_ATOMS: atom_id res chain seq x y z
N GLU A 1 -27.64 -4.86 1.98
CA GLU A 1 -26.80 -4.03 2.88
C GLU A 1 -25.49 -3.71 2.17
N PRO A 2 -24.96 -2.48 2.24
CA PRO A 2 -23.66 -2.19 1.64
C PRO A 2 -22.58 -2.97 2.38
N GLY A 3 -21.82 -3.80 1.65
CA GLY A 3 -20.70 -4.55 2.22
C GLY A 3 -19.63 -3.62 2.80
N VAL A 4 -18.78 -4.15 3.67
CA VAL A 4 -17.61 -3.44 4.23
C VAL A 4 -16.36 -4.03 3.61
N LYS A 5 -15.42 -3.18 3.20
CA LYS A 5 -14.07 -3.58 2.78
C LYS A 5 -13.04 -3.05 3.78
N PHE A 6 -11.95 -3.80 3.96
CA PHE A 6 -10.87 -3.43 4.85
C PHE A 6 -9.69 -2.91 4.05
N TYR A 7 -9.43 -1.61 4.15
CA TYR A 7 -8.24 -1.01 3.58
C TYR A 7 -7.09 -1.15 4.57
N THR A 8 -6.03 -1.86 4.18
CA THR A 8 -4.89 -2.13 5.07
C THR A 8 -3.59 -1.63 4.47
N HIS A 9 -2.84 -0.89 5.28
CA HIS A 9 -1.50 -0.45 4.94
C HIS A 9 -0.46 -1.47 5.39
N VAL A 10 0.55 -1.68 4.56
CA VAL A 10 1.56 -2.73 4.71
C VAL A 10 2.94 -2.14 4.48
N THR A 11 3.89 -2.43 5.37
CA THR A 11 5.28 -2.01 5.22
C THR A 11 6.00 -2.76 4.09
N ASP A 12 7.18 -2.30 3.73
CA ASP A 12 8.14 -3.04 2.89
C ASP A 12 8.52 -4.41 3.47
N GLN A 13 8.47 -4.56 4.80
CA GLN A 13 8.66 -5.82 5.52
C GLN A 13 7.37 -6.67 5.66
N PHE A 14 6.35 -6.40 4.85
CA PHE A 14 5.09 -7.16 4.81
C PHE A 14 4.22 -7.08 6.08
N ALA A 15 4.61 -6.27 7.07
CA ALA A 15 3.85 -6.09 8.31
C ALA A 15 2.69 -5.09 8.11
N PRO A 16 1.46 -5.44 8.51
CA PRO A 16 0.38 -4.48 8.53
C PRO A 16 0.58 -3.47 9.68
N TYR A 17 0.37 -2.18 9.42
CA TYR A 17 0.54 -1.14 10.44
C TYR A 17 -0.69 -0.24 10.65
N ALA A 18 -1.62 -0.24 9.69
CA ALA A 18 -2.90 0.45 9.82
C ALA A 18 -3.99 -0.30 9.04
N THR A 19 -5.18 -0.43 9.61
CA THR A 19 -6.35 -1.02 8.93
C THR A 19 -7.57 -0.17 9.20
N ARG A 20 -8.37 0.10 8.16
CA ARG A 20 -9.65 0.79 8.29
C ARG A 20 -10.75 0.03 7.57
N ALA A 21 -11.89 -0.10 8.26
CA ALA A 21 -13.13 -0.52 7.66
C ALA A 21 -13.74 0.66 6.89
N ILE A 22 -14.01 0.47 5.61
CA ILE A 22 -14.64 1.46 4.74
C ILE A 22 -15.81 0.80 4.01
N ALA A 23 -16.82 1.57 3.65
CA ALA A 23 -17.94 1.03 2.87
C ALA A 23 -17.40 0.47 1.54
N ALA A 24 -17.97 -0.64 1.05
CA ALA A 24 -17.52 -1.29 -0.17
C ALA A 24 -17.56 -0.36 -1.39
N SER A 25 -18.54 0.56 -1.43
CA SER A 25 -18.70 1.58 -2.47
C SER A 25 -17.83 2.83 -2.28
N ALA A 26 -17.20 3.01 -1.11
CA ALA A 26 -16.40 4.20 -0.84
C ALA A 26 -15.05 4.16 -1.60
N PRO A 27 -14.62 5.29 -2.18
CA PRO A 27 -13.28 5.39 -2.77
C PRO A 27 -12.22 5.22 -1.69
N GLU A 28 -11.14 4.49 -2.01
CA GLU A 28 -10.05 4.21 -1.06
C GLU A 28 -9.08 5.39 -0.90
N ALA A 29 -8.93 6.20 -1.95
CA ALA A 29 -7.93 7.26 -2.01
C ALA A 29 -7.99 8.28 -0.84
N PRO A 30 -9.16 8.75 -0.36
CA PRO A 30 -9.23 9.63 0.79
C PRO A 30 -8.70 8.99 2.08
N HIS A 31 -8.86 7.67 2.22
CA HIS A 31 -8.46 6.92 3.43
C HIS A 31 -6.96 6.60 3.48
N VAL A 32 -6.24 6.77 2.37
CA VAL A 32 -4.77 6.61 2.30
C VAL A 32 -4.10 7.52 3.32
N LEU A 33 -4.40 8.81 3.30
CA LEU A 33 -3.74 9.81 4.14
C LEU A 33 -4.03 9.58 5.62
N ASP A 34 -5.23 9.14 5.96
CA ASP A 34 -5.58 8.81 7.33
C ASP A 34 -4.70 7.68 7.89
N GLY A 35 -4.49 6.61 7.12
CA GLY A 35 -3.62 5.51 7.56
C GLY A 35 -2.14 5.83 7.52
N LEU A 36 -1.71 6.80 6.70
CA LEU A 36 -0.34 7.33 6.70
C LEU A 36 -0.04 8.23 7.90
N LEU A 37 -1.02 9.02 8.36
CA LEU A 37 -0.84 9.98 9.45
C LEU A 37 -1.22 9.43 10.82
N GLN A 38 -2.29 8.64 10.90
CA GLN A 38 -2.95 8.28 12.16
C GLN A 38 -2.65 6.83 12.58
N HIS A 39 -1.46 6.32 12.24
CA HIS A 39 -1.02 5.00 12.68
C HIS A 39 -0.24 5.07 13.99
N ARG A 40 -0.46 4.09 14.88
CA ARG A 40 0.25 4.01 16.18
C ARG A 40 1.66 3.43 16.08
N GLY A 41 2.05 2.94 14.89
CA GLY A 41 3.38 2.39 14.64
C GLY A 41 4.46 3.47 14.48
N ARG A 42 5.73 3.11 14.72
CA ARG A 42 6.91 3.96 14.44
C ARG A 42 7.51 3.66 13.06
N VAL A 43 6.67 3.59 12.03
CA VAL A 43 7.11 3.32 10.66
C VAL A 43 7.30 4.65 9.93
N PRO A 44 8.52 5.00 9.49
CA PRO A 44 8.74 6.21 8.70
C PRO A 44 8.28 5.98 7.26
N VAL A 45 7.00 6.24 6.98
CA VAL A 45 6.47 6.05 5.62
C VAL A 45 6.94 7.17 4.72
N ARG A 46 7.67 6.82 3.65
CA ARG A 46 8.15 7.77 2.64
C ARG A 46 7.36 7.74 1.35
N GLU A 47 7.02 6.54 0.89
CA GLU A 47 6.36 6.30 -0.40
C GLU A 47 5.18 5.36 -0.18
N HIS A 48 4.06 5.67 -0.82
CA HIS A 48 2.83 4.88 -0.75
C HIS A 48 2.35 4.48 -2.14
N HIS A 49 2.19 3.17 -2.36
CA HIS A 49 1.79 2.57 -3.63
C HIS A 49 0.29 2.25 -3.64
N THR A 50 -0.39 2.59 -4.73
CA THR A 50 -1.84 2.38 -4.88
C THR A 50 -2.22 2.03 -6.32
N ASP A 51 -3.32 1.29 -6.50
CA ASP A 51 -3.80 0.94 -7.84
C ASP A 51 -4.69 2.02 -8.45
N THR A 52 -4.50 2.29 -9.74
CA THR A 52 -5.09 3.32 -10.63
C THR A 52 -6.49 3.87 -10.26
N GLY A 53 -7.37 3.05 -9.68
CA GLY A 53 -8.74 3.40 -9.32
C GLY A 53 -8.85 4.36 -8.13
N GLY A 54 -8.95 5.66 -8.41
CA GLY A 54 -9.64 6.60 -7.50
C GLY A 54 -8.83 7.79 -6.98
N PHE A 55 -7.67 8.10 -7.53
CA PHE A 55 -6.87 9.23 -7.04
C PHE A 55 -7.33 10.54 -7.65
N THR A 56 -7.48 11.56 -6.81
CA THR A 56 -7.82 12.93 -7.22
C THR A 56 -6.60 13.83 -7.13
N ASP A 57 -6.62 14.95 -7.87
CA ASP A 57 -5.59 15.99 -7.73
C ASP A 57 -5.41 16.40 -6.25
N HIS A 58 -6.49 16.45 -5.45
CA HIS A 58 -6.41 16.77 -4.02
C HIS A 58 -5.57 15.79 -3.20
N VAL A 59 -5.59 14.49 -3.53
CA VAL A 59 -4.78 13.48 -2.82
C VAL A 59 -3.30 13.66 -3.14
N PHE A 60 -2.96 13.88 -4.42
CA PHE A 60 -1.59 14.22 -4.82
C PHE A 60 -1.09 15.47 -4.09
N ALA A 61 -1.91 16.52 -4.03
CA ALA A 61 -1.56 17.76 -3.36
C ALA A 61 -1.27 17.55 -1.86
N LEU A 62 -2.18 16.88 -1.16
CA LEU A 62 -2.05 16.66 0.28
C LEU A 62 -0.88 15.73 0.60
N CYS A 63 -0.65 14.67 -0.17
CA CYS A 63 0.52 13.80 0.01
C CYS A 63 1.81 14.63 -0.07
N ALA A 64 1.98 15.44 -1.11
CA ALA A 64 3.16 16.29 -1.27
C ALA A 64 3.32 17.30 -0.12
N LEU A 65 2.24 18.00 0.25
CA LEU A 65 2.24 18.98 1.36
C LEU A 65 2.57 18.36 2.72
N LEU A 66 2.24 17.07 2.90
CA LEU A 66 2.51 16.32 4.13
C LEU A 66 3.84 15.56 4.10
N GLY A 67 4.60 15.64 2.99
CA GLY A 67 5.91 15.02 2.86
C GLY A 67 5.89 13.55 2.44
N PHE A 68 4.78 13.07 1.88
CA PHE A 68 4.65 11.70 1.37
C PHE A 68 4.77 11.66 -0.16
N ARG A 69 5.58 10.73 -0.67
CA ARG A 69 5.59 10.41 -2.10
C ARG A 69 4.39 9.52 -2.42
N PHE A 70 3.49 10.04 -3.22
CA PHE A 70 2.33 9.29 -3.70
C PHE A 70 2.65 8.65 -5.04
N ALA A 71 2.67 7.32 -5.10
CA ALA A 71 3.15 6.57 -6.25
C ALA A 71 2.07 5.59 -6.78
N PRO A 72 1.03 6.11 -7.45
CA PRO A 72 0.00 5.27 -8.04
C PRO A 72 0.48 4.54 -9.29
N ARG A 73 -0.05 3.35 -9.56
CA ARG A 73 0.10 2.73 -10.88
C ARG A 73 -0.66 3.54 -11.92
N ILE A 74 0.04 3.89 -13.00
CA ILE A 74 -0.57 4.59 -14.13
C ILE A 74 -0.93 3.57 -15.21
N ARG A 75 -2.21 3.56 -15.59
CA ARG A 75 -2.73 2.93 -16.81
C ARG A 75 -3.10 4.00 -17.82
N ASP A 76 -3.11 3.67 -19.10
CA ASP A 76 -3.61 4.52 -20.19
C ASP A 76 -2.91 5.88 -20.23
N LEU A 77 -1.57 5.82 -20.32
CA LEU A 77 -0.68 6.98 -20.32
C LEU A 77 -1.06 8.05 -21.37
N PRO A 78 -1.44 7.70 -22.62
CA PRO A 78 -1.77 8.70 -23.64
C PRO A 78 -2.99 9.58 -23.29
N GLU A 79 -3.90 9.09 -22.44
CA GLU A 79 -5.10 9.84 -22.03
C GLU A 79 -4.81 10.82 -20.90
N LYS A 80 -3.62 10.74 -20.28
CA LYS A 80 -3.28 11.56 -19.12
C LYS A 80 -2.88 12.96 -19.54
N ARG A 81 -3.36 13.92 -18.76
CA ARG A 81 -3.13 15.35 -19.00
C ARG A 81 -2.01 15.89 -18.11
N LEU A 82 -1.08 16.60 -18.74
CA LEU A 82 0.04 17.32 -18.12
C LEU A 82 -0.29 18.82 -18.01
N TYR A 83 0.30 19.48 -17.01
CA TYR A 83 0.11 20.90 -16.74
C TYR A 83 1.45 21.61 -16.67
N VAL A 84 1.52 22.78 -17.28
CA VAL A 84 2.77 23.54 -17.46
C VAL A 84 2.66 24.91 -16.81
N PHE A 85 3.80 25.52 -16.47
CA PHE A 85 3.83 26.89 -15.94
C PHE A 85 3.89 27.94 -17.05
N ASP A 86 4.48 27.58 -18.18
CA ASP A 86 4.64 28.42 -19.36
C ASP A 86 4.25 27.67 -20.64
N ASN A 87 4.01 28.42 -21.72
CA ASN A 87 3.82 27.85 -23.06
C ASN A 87 5.17 27.62 -23.77
N SER A 88 6.23 27.32 -23.02
CA SER A 88 7.50 26.91 -23.63
C SER A 88 7.21 25.77 -24.61
N PRO A 89 7.85 25.71 -25.80
CA PRO A 89 7.60 24.65 -26.75
C PRO A 89 8.01 23.33 -26.12
N ALA A 90 7.03 22.68 -25.49
CA ALA A 90 7.20 21.33 -25.02
C ALA A 90 7.59 20.47 -26.22
N ALA A 91 8.37 19.41 -25.96
CA ALA A 91 8.71 18.45 -26.98
C ALA A 91 7.45 18.10 -27.82
N PRO A 92 7.51 18.14 -29.16
CA PRO A 92 6.33 17.92 -30.02
C PRO A 92 5.56 16.64 -29.67
N THR A 93 6.27 15.64 -29.14
CA THR A 93 5.74 14.37 -28.63
C THR A 93 4.81 14.51 -27.42
N LEU A 94 5.01 15.50 -26.56
CA LEU A 94 4.20 15.74 -25.35
C LEU A 94 3.08 16.75 -25.58
N ALA A 95 3.12 17.52 -26.67
CA ALA A 95 2.11 18.52 -26.99
C ALA A 95 0.66 18.01 -26.90
N PRO A 96 0.32 16.78 -27.37
CA PRO A 96 -1.05 16.25 -27.26
C PRO A 96 -1.51 15.99 -25.81
N MET A 97 -0.57 15.80 -24.88
CA MET A 97 -0.84 15.52 -23.48
C MET A 97 -1.00 16.79 -22.63
N ILE A 98 -0.53 17.94 -23.12
CA ILE A 98 -0.62 19.20 -22.37
C ILE A 98 -2.07 19.68 -22.39
N ALA A 99 -2.68 19.81 -21.21
CA ALA A 99 -4.04 20.32 -21.10
C ALA A 99 -4.08 21.84 -21.05
N ARG A 100 -3.40 22.43 -20.06
CA ARG A 100 -3.39 23.89 -19.86
C ARG A 100 -2.30 24.31 -18.89
N GLN A 101 -2.13 25.62 -18.77
CA GLN A 101 -1.29 26.23 -17.75
C GLN A 101 -1.88 26.09 -16.34
N VAL A 102 -0.98 25.99 -15.36
CA VAL A 102 -1.29 26.04 -13.93
C VAL A 102 -1.73 27.45 -13.54
N ARG A 103 -2.82 27.56 -12.78
CA ARG A 103 -3.34 28.85 -12.31
C ARG A 103 -2.59 29.35 -11.08
N VAL A 104 -1.34 29.79 -11.28
CA VAL A 104 -0.44 30.22 -10.20
C VAL A 104 -1.02 31.35 -9.35
N ALA A 105 -1.73 32.30 -9.96
CA ALA A 105 -2.36 33.41 -9.23
C ALA A 105 -3.37 32.91 -8.18
N GLN A 106 -4.17 31.90 -8.53
CA GLN A 106 -5.15 31.30 -7.64
C GLN A 106 -4.49 30.52 -6.50
N LEU A 107 -3.39 29.82 -6.79
CA LEU A 107 -2.58 29.13 -5.79
C LEU A 107 -2.00 30.14 -4.78
N ARG A 108 -1.43 31.25 -5.25
CA ARG A 108 -0.89 32.31 -4.38
C ARG A 108 -1.96 32.93 -3.49
N ALA A 109 -3.14 33.21 -4.04
CA ALA A 109 -4.25 33.82 -3.29
C ALA A 109 -4.77 32.94 -2.14
N HIS A 110 -4.69 31.61 -2.27
CA HIS A 110 -5.20 30.66 -1.27
C HIS A 110 -4.10 29.92 -0.49
N TRP A 111 -2.83 30.31 -0.66
CA TRP A 111 -1.70 29.64 -0.03
C TRP A 111 -1.81 29.54 1.50
N PRO A 112 -2.21 30.60 2.24
CA PRO A 112 -2.36 30.52 3.70
C PRO A 112 -3.38 29.45 4.12
N GLN A 113 -4.53 29.37 3.44
CA GLN A 113 -5.57 28.38 3.73
C GLN A 113 -5.12 26.95 3.41
N ILE A 114 -4.32 26.77 2.36
CA ILE A 114 -3.74 25.46 1.99
C ILE A 114 -2.79 24.98 3.10
N VAL A 115 -1.89 25.85 3.56
CA VAL A 115 -0.95 25.53 4.64
C VAL A 115 -1.70 25.23 5.93
N GLN A 116 -2.74 26.02 6.26
CA GLN A 116 -3.59 25.79 7.42
C GLN A 116 -4.29 24.43 7.35
N LEU A 117 -4.87 24.07 6.20
CA LEU A 117 -5.50 22.77 5.99
C LEU A 117 -4.51 21.62 6.21
N ALA A 118 -3.31 21.70 5.61
CA ALA A 118 -2.27 20.69 5.77
C ALA A 118 -1.83 20.57 7.24
N ALA A 119 -1.69 21.70 7.95
CA ALA A 119 -1.36 21.71 9.37
C ALA A 119 -2.47 21.09 10.25
N SER A 120 -3.75 21.39 9.98
CA SER A 120 -4.90 20.80 10.68
C SER A 120 -4.99 19.29 10.47
N ILE A 121 -4.71 18.82 9.26
CA ILE A 121 -4.65 17.39 8.96
C ILE A 121 -3.47 16.72 9.69
N ARG A 122 -2.27 17.31 9.61
CA ARG A 122 -1.06 16.77 10.25
C ARG A 122 -1.18 16.71 11.78
N SER A 123 -1.85 17.68 12.38
CA SER A 123 -2.10 17.72 13.82
C SER A 123 -3.29 16.85 14.27
N GLY A 124 -4.02 16.24 13.33
CA GLY A 124 -5.14 15.35 13.64
C GLY A 124 -6.45 16.06 14.01
N HIS A 125 -6.54 17.39 13.89
CA HIS A 125 -7.78 18.13 14.12
C HIS A 125 -8.87 17.80 13.09
N VAL A 126 -8.47 17.41 11.87
CA VAL A 126 -9.37 17.02 10.79
C VAL A 126 -8.87 15.72 10.17
N ALA A 127 -9.75 14.74 9.98
CA ALA A 127 -9.42 13.53 9.22
C ALA A 127 -9.20 13.89 7.74
N ALA A 128 -8.12 13.37 7.15
CA ALA A 128 -7.76 13.65 5.77
C ALA A 128 -8.82 13.13 4.80
N ALA A 129 -9.41 11.97 5.08
CA ALA A 129 -10.50 11.45 4.25
C ALA A 129 -11.71 12.39 4.20
N HIS A 130 -12.07 12.97 5.35
CA HIS A 130 -13.16 13.94 5.44
C HIS A 130 -12.82 15.22 4.67
N ALA A 131 -11.62 15.77 4.87
CA ALA A 131 -11.16 16.95 4.15
C ALA A 131 -11.18 16.75 2.62
N VAL A 132 -10.63 15.63 2.13
CA VAL A 132 -10.62 15.29 0.70
C VAL A 132 -12.03 15.14 0.15
N SER A 133 -12.93 14.45 0.87
CA SER A 133 -14.32 14.27 0.44
C SER A 133 -15.05 15.60 0.33
N THR A 134 -14.90 16.49 1.32
CA THR A 134 -15.52 17.81 1.33
C THR A 134 -14.98 18.70 0.21
N LEU A 135 -13.67 18.70 -0.02
CA LEU A 135 -13.04 19.47 -1.10
C LEU A 135 -13.45 18.94 -2.47
N ALA A 136 -13.49 17.62 -2.65
CA ALA A 136 -13.96 17.01 -3.88
C ALA A 136 -15.42 17.41 -4.20
N ALA A 137 -16.31 17.37 -3.20
CA ALA A 137 -17.71 17.76 -3.36
C ALA A 137 -17.89 19.26 -3.68
N THR A 138 -17.02 20.12 -3.16
CA THR A 138 -17.12 21.58 -3.30
C THR A 138 -16.19 22.19 -4.34
N THR A 139 -15.51 21.37 -5.16
CA THR A 139 -14.42 21.80 -6.06
C THR A 139 -14.77 23.02 -6.92
N ARG A 140 -15.98 23.07 -7.50
CA ARG A 140 -16.41 24.17 -8.40
C ARG A 140 -16.80 25.45 -7.66
N GLN A 141 -17.10 25.36 -6.37
CA GLN A 141 -17.64 26.45 -5.55
C GLN A 141 -16.59 27.03 -4.60
N SER A 142 -15.53 26.25 -4.30
CA SER A 142 -14.47 26.63 -3.36
C SER A 142 -13.18 27.02 -4.07
N GLY A 143 -12.74 28.26 -3.86
CA GLY A 143 -11.44 28.74 -4.31
C GLY A 143 -10.28 27.93 -3.73
N LEU A 144 -10.40 27.48 -2.47
CA LEU A 144 -9.43 26.61 -1.80
C LEU A 144 -9.33 25.23 -2.48
N ALA A 145 -10.47 24.59 -2.77
CA ALA A 145 -10.46 23.28 -3.42
C ALA A 145 -9.84 23.37 -4.82
N THR A 146 -10.19 24.42 -5.59
CA THR A 146 -9.57 24.65 -6.90
C THR A 146 -8.06 24.89 -6.79
N ALA A 147 -7.62 25.71 -5.84
CA ALA A 147 -6.20 26.00 -5.62
C ALA A 147 -5.40 24.76 -5.18
N LEU A 148 -5.96 23.94 -4.29
CA LEU A 148 -5.36 22.68 -3.88
C LEU A 148 -5.26 21.69 -5.06
N ALA A 149 -6.28 21.64 -5.92
CA ALA A 149 -6.23 20.83 -7.13
C ALA A 149 -5.14 21.31 -8.13
N GLU A 150 -4.79 22.60 -8.18
CA GLU A 150 -3.64 23.07 -8.98
C GLU A 150 -2.32 22.49 -8.48
N ILE A 151 -2.09 22.42 -7.16
CA ILE A 151 -0.92 21.75 -6.57
C ILE A 151 -0.93 20.28 -6.98
N GLY A 152 -2.08 19.63 -6.86
CA GLY A 152 -2.27 18.24 -7.25
C GLY A 152 -1.89 17.94 -8.71
N ARG A 153 -2.23 18.87 -9.60
CA ARG A 153 -1.89 18.79 -11.03
C ARG A 153 -0.40 18.95 -11.29
N ILE A 154 0.28 19.82 -10.54
CA ILE A 154 1.74 19.96 -10.60
C ILE A 154 2.39 18.64 -10.18
N GLU A 155 2.08 18.16 -8.98
CA GLU A 155 2.64 16.92 -8.42
C GLU A 155 2.35 15.70 -9.30
N ARG A 156 1.12 15.60 -9.81
CA ARG A 156 0.75 14.55 -10.76
C ARG A 156 1.52 14.65 -12.07
N THR A 157 1.77 15.86 -12.59
CA THR A 157 2.58 16.06 -13.80
C THR A 157 4.01 15.62 -13.56
N ILE A 158 4.62 16.02 -12.44
CA ILE A 158 5.98 15.61 -12.06
C ILE A 158 6.07 14.09 -11.98
N PHE A 159 5.16 13.45 -11.22
CA PHE A 159 5.11 12.00 -11.11
C PHE A 159 4.94 11.30 -12.47
N MET A 160 4.10 11.85 -13.36
CA MET A 160 3.91 11.30 -14.70
C MET A 160 5.18 11.37 -15.56
N LEU A 161 5.92 12.47 -15.47
CA LEU A 161 7.20 12.61 -16.17
C LEU A 161 8.24 11.62 -15.62
N GLU A 162 8.33 11.48 -14.29
CA GLU A 162 9.18 10.46 -13.67
C GLU A 162 8.77 9.05 -14.10
N TRP A 163 7.46 8.76 -14.14
CA TRP A 163 6.92 7.48 -14.58
C TRP A 163 7.32 7.13 -16.01
N MET A 164 7.37 8.12 -16.91
CA MET A 164 7.84 7.93 -18.28
C MET A 164 9.35 7.66 -18.33
N LEU A 165 10.12 8.49 -17.63
CA LEU A 165 11.58 8.52 -17.72
C LEU A 165 12.27 7.40 -16.94
N GLN A 166 11.68 6.91 -15.85
CA GLN A 166 12.34 6.01 -14.90
C GLN A 166 11.70 4.60 -14.89
N PRO A 167 12.33 3.61 -15.54
CA PRO A 167 11.88 2.21 -15.46
C PRO A 167 11.85 1.68 -14.03
N ASP A 168 12.81 2.07 -13.19
CA ASP A 168 12.89 1.62 -11.80
C ASP A 168 11.67 2.04 -10.98
N LEU A 169 11.12 3.23 -11.23
CA LEU A 169 9.89 3.68 -10.57
C LEU A 169 8.72 2.74 -10.90
N ARG A 170 8.57 2.39 -12.19
CA ARG A 170 7.52 1.46 -12.64
C ARG A 170 7.67 0.08 -12.00
N HIS A 171 8.91 -0.42 -11.92
CA HIS A 171 9.21 -1.69 -11.28
C HIS A 171 8.87 -1.66 -9.78
N ARG A 172 9.30 -0.62 -9.05
CA ARG A 172 8.98 -0.48 -7.62
C ARG A 172 7.49 -0.41 -7.33
N VAL A 173 6.74 0.37 -8.12
CA VAL A 173 5.28 0.47 -7.97
C VAL A 173 4.60 -0.87 -8.27
N GLN A 174 5.01 -1.56 -9.33
CA GLN A 174 4.44 -2.87 -9.68
C GLN A 174 4.74 -3.91 -8.59
N MET A 175 5.97 -3.94 -8.06
CA MET A 175 6.34 -4.82 -6.95
C MET A 175 5.53 -4.51 -5.68
N GLY A 176 5.32 -3.22 -5.37
CA GLY A 176 4.50 -2.78 -4.25
C GLY A 176 3.04 -3.25 -4.36
N LEU A 177 2.46 -3.20 -5.56
CA LEU A 177 1.10 -3.68 -5.81
C LEU A 177 0.99 -5.20 -5.77
N ASN A 178 1.91 -5.90 -6.42
CA ASN A 178 1.98 -7.36 -6.39
C ASN A 178 2.09 -7.86 -4.93
N LYS A 179 2.84 -7.17 -4.07
CA LYS A 179 2.89 -7.44 -2.63
C LYS A 179 1.52 -7.30 -1.96
N GLY A 180 0.81 -6.19 -2.24
CA GLY A 180 -0.53 -5.97 -1.71
C GLY A 180 -1.51 -7.07 -2.11
N GLU A 181 -1.47 -7.47 -3.38
CA GLU A 181 -2.29 -8.57 -3.92
C GLU A 181 -1.94 -9.92 -3.28
N ALA A 182 -0.66 -10.27 -3.19
CA ALA A 182 -0.21 -11.51 -2.58
C ALA A 182 -0.64 -11.61 -1.10
N ARG A 183 -0.54 -10.50 -0.36
CA ARG A 183 -1.06 -10.43 1.02
C ARG A 183 -2.57 -10.58 1.07
N ASN A 184 -3.31 -9.94 0.17
CA ASN A 184 -4.76 -10.08 0.10
C ASN A 184 -5.17 -11.52 -0.23
N ASN A 185 -4.40 -12.23 -1.06
CA ASN A 185 -4.60 -13.65 -1.33
C ASN A 185 -4.41 -14.49 -0.06
N LEU A 186 -3.33 -14.27 0.69
CA LEU A 186 -3.09 -14.92 1.98
C LEU A 186 -4.22 -14.62 2.97
N ALA A 187 -4.63 -13.36 3.12
CA ALA A 187 -5.72 -12.98 4.01
C ALA A 187 -7.03 -13.67 3.63
N ARG A 188 -7.34 -13.78 2.33
CA ARG A 188 -8.51 -14.53 1.84
C ARG A 188 -8.42 -16.02 2.17
N ALA A 189 -7.24 -16.62 2.06
CA ALA A 189 -7.01 -18.02 2.43
C ALA A 189 -7.19 -18.26 3.93
N VAL A 190 -6.75 -17.32 4.78
CA VAL A 190 -6.98 -17.39 6.24
C VAL A 190 -8.47 -17.21 6.58
N PHE A 191 -9.21 -16.37 5.85
CA PHE A 191 -10.65 -16.12 6.04
C PHE A 191 -11.59 -17.15 5.38
N PHE A 192 -11.06 -18.26 4.87
CA PHE A 192 -11.73 -19.19 3.95
C PHE A 192 -13.16 -19.62 4.37
N ASN A 193 -13.45 -19.75 5.67
CA ASN A 193 -14.72 -20.30 6.16
C ASN A 193 -16.00 -19.43 5.98
N ARG A 194 -15.95 -18.32 5.23
CA ARG A 194 -17.15 -17.60 4.72
C ARG A 194 -16.94 -16.94 3.35
N ARG A 195 -16.15 -17.53 2.45
CA ARG A 195 -15.84 -16.93 1.11
C ARG A 195 -15.30 -15.49 1.20
N GLY A 196 -14.59 -15.14 2.28
CA GLY A 196 -14.07 -13.79 2.50
C GLY A 196 -15.13 -12.71 2.83
N GLN A 197 -16.38 -13.08 3.14
CA GLN A 197 -17.46 -12.14 3.45
C GLN A 197 -17.72 -12.05 4.96
N LEU A 198 -17.52 -10.85 5.53
CA LEU A 198 -17.82 -10.54 6.92
C LEU A 198 -19.30 -10.18 7.09
N HIS A 199 -20.12 -11.19 7.41
CA HIS A 199 -21.54 -11.00 7.79
C HIS A 199 -21.70 -10.82 9.31
N ASP A 200 -20.90 -9.95 9.93
CA ASP A 200 -21.17 -9.53 11.32
C ASP A 200 -22.15 -8.37 11.35
N ARG A 201 -23.07 -8.41 12.31
CA ARG A 201 -24.07 -7.39 12.54
C ARG A 201 -23.50 -6.08 13.11
N THR A 202 -22.35 -6.12 13.81
CA THR A 202 -21.78 -4.94 14.48
C THR A 202 -20.42 -4.57 13.91
N HIS A 203 -20.16 -3.27 13.81
CA HIS A 203 -18.88 -2.73 13.34
C HIS A 203 -17.69 -3.18 14.20
N GLU A 204 -17.90 -3.29 15.52
CA GLU A 204 -16.89 -3.76 16.47
C GLU A 204 -16.48 -5.22 16.22
N ASN A 205 -17.44 -6.12 15.97
CA ASN A 205 -17.13 -7.52 15.65
C ASN A 205 -16.38 -7.64 14.31
N GLN A 206 -16.75 -6.82 13.33
CA GLN A 206 -16.03 -6.74 12.05
C GLN A 206 -14.57 -6.29 12.26
N GLN A 207 -14.33 -5.30 13.13
CA GLN A 207 -12.98 -4.84 13.47
C GLN A 207 -12.18 -5.92 14.22
N HIS A 208 -12.76 -6.59 15.21
CA HIS A 208 -12.08 -7.67 15.93
C HIS A 208 -11.69 -8.83 15.01
N ARG A 209 -12.57 -9.22 14.09
CA ARG A 209 -12.23 -10.27 13.11
C ARG A 209 -11.14 -9.83 12.12
N ALA A 210 -11.19 -8.60 11.64
CA ALA A 210 -10.12 -8.05 10.81
C ALA A 210 -8.78 -8.00 11.54
N ALA A 211 -8.78 -7.58 12.82
CA ALA A 211 -7.59 -7.58 13.67
C ALA A 211 -7.06 -9.01 13.90
N GLY A 212 -7.93 -9.97 14.19
CA GLY A 212 -7.57 -11.38 14.36
C GLY A 212 -6.97 -11.99 13.09
N CYS A 213 -7.55 -11.72 11.92
CA CYS A 213 -6.95 -12.16 10.66
C CYS A 213 -5.60 -11.48 10.41
N ASN A 214 -5.49 -10.17 10.64
CA ASN A 214 -4.22 -9.48 10.49
C ASN A 214 -3.14 -10.08 11.41
N LEU A 215 -3.49 -10.49 12.62
CA LEU A 215 -2.60 -11.18 13.55
C LEU A 215 -2.13 -12.53 12.99
N VAL A 216 -3.06 -13.36 12.50
CA VAL A 216 -2.71 -14.67 11.91
C VAL A 216 -1.84 -14.50 10.67
N VAL A 217 -2.17 -13.57 9.79
CA VAL A 217 -1.37 -13.24 8.60
C VAL A 217 0.04 -12.78 9.01
N ALA A 218 0.16 -11.92 10.01
CA ALA A 218 1.45 -11.48 10.52
C ALA A 218 2.25 -12.64 11.14
N ALA A 219 1.60 -13.55 11.86
CA ALA A 219 2.24 -14.75 12.43
C ALA A 219 2.76 -15.69 11.34
N ILE A 220 2.00 -15.90 10.26
CA ILE A 220 2.43 -16.67 9.08
C ILE A 220 3.65 -16.01 8.43
N ILE A 221 3.61 -14.70 8.22
CA ILE A 221 4.74 -13.95 7.64
C ILE A 221 5.98 -14.09 8.50
N LEU A 222 5.85 -13.92 9.82
CA LEU A 222 6.97 -14.08 10.76
C LEU A 222 7.56 -15.49 10.71
N TRP A 223 6.70 -16.50 10.76
CA TRP A 223 7.10 -17.91 10.64
C TRP A 223 7.86 -18.14 9.34
N ASN A 224 7.32 -17.70 8.21
CA ASN A 224 7.96 -17.84 6.91
C ASN A 224 9.31 -17.14 6.87
N THR A 225 9.43 -15.92 7.38
CA THR A 225 10.70 -15.18 7.43
C THR A 225 11.78 -15.96 8.18
N VAL A 226 11.44 -16.50 9.37
CA VAL A 226 12.39 -17.30 10.18
C VAL A 226 12.81 -18.58 9.45
N TYR A 227 11.87 -19.30 8.85
CA TYR A 227 12.19 -20.55 8.15
C TYR A 227 12.90 -20.33 6.81
N LEU A 228 12.59 -19.26 6.08
CA LEU A 228 13.31 -18.88 4.87
C LEU A 228 14.76 -18.54 5.19
N ALA A 229 15.02 -17.77 6.27
CA ALA A 229 16.39 -17.48 6.72
C ALA A 229 17.17 -18.77 7.00
N ARG A 230 16.56 -19.70 7.76
CA ARG A 230 17.17 -21.01 8.06
C ARG A 230 17.38 -21.87 6.80
N ALA A 231 16.44 -21.84 5.86
CA ALA A 231 16.56 -22.56 4.60
C ALA A 231 17.72 -22.02 3.76
N VAL A 232 17.87 -20.69 3.67
CA VAL A 232 18.99 -20.05 2.98
C VAL A 232 20.32 -20.41 3.62
N GLU A 233 20.41 -20.36 4.94
CA GLU A 233 21.61 -20.79 5.68
C GLU A 233 21.95 -22.25 5.37
N THR A 234 20.96 -23.14 5.39
CA THR A 234 21.16 -24.56 5.08
C THR A 234 21.60 -24.78 3.63
N LEU A 235 21.04 -24.06 2.67
CA LEU A 235 21.45 -24.14 1.26
C LEU A 235 22.90 -23.69 1.07
N ARG A 236 23.29 -22.57 1.69
CA ARG A 236 24.67 -22.07 1.63
C ARG A 236 25.66 -23.05 2.27
N LEU A 237 25.28 -23.68 3.38
CA LEU A 237 26.10 -24.69 4.06
C LEU A 237 26.24 -25.99 3.24
N THR A 238 25.25 -26.36 2.43
CA THR A 238 25.30 -27.54 1.56
C THR A 238 25.93 -27.27 0.19
N GLY A 239 26.50 -26.08 -0.01
CA GLY A 239 27.18 -25.71 -1.26
C GLY A 239 26.25 -25.26 -2.39
N ILE A 240 24.96 -25.05 -2.11
CA ILE A 240 24.02 -24.46 -3.07
C ILE A 240 24.10 -22.94 -2.96
N ASP A 241 24.41 -22.30 -4.08
CA ASP A 241 24.44 -20.85 -4.13
C ASP A 241 23.04 -20.26 -3.93
N ALA A 242 22.94 -19.29 -3.04
CA ALA A 242 21.71 -18.56 -2.72
C ALA A 242 22.03 -17.07 -2.75
N PRO A 243 22.11 -16.47 -3.95
CA PRO A 243 22.57 -15.09 -4.13
C PRO A 243 21.60 -14.08 -3.52
N ASP A 244 22.11 -13.04 -2.87
CA ASP A 244 21.26 -12.00 -2.25
C ASP A 244 20.40 -11.24 -3.27
N ASP A 245 20.88 -11.10 -4.52
CA ASP A 245 20.15 -10.46 -5.61
C ASP A 245 18.94 -11.27 -6.07
N VAL A 246 18.95 -12.59 -5.89
CA VAL A 246 17.79 -13.48 -6.11
C VAL A 246 16.90 -13.48 -4.89
N LEU A 247 17.47 -13.56 -3.68
CA LEU A 247 16.71 -13.61 -2.43
C LEU A 247 15.85 -12.37 -2.19
N ARG A 248 16.26 -11.19 -2.69
CA ARG A 248 15.45 -9.97 -2.63
C ARG A 248 14.09 -10.09 -3.33
N HIS A 249 13.91 -11.09 -4.19
CA HIS A 249 12.67 -11.39 -4.90
C HIS A 249 11.82 -12.46 -4.20
N VAL A 250 12.30 -13.06 -3.10
CA VAL A 250 11.58 -14.06 -2.31
C VAL A 250 10.73 -13.37 -1.25
N TRP A 251 9.44 -13.67 -1.24
CA TRP A 251 8.49 -13.05 -0.32
C TRP A 251 8.00 -14.05 0.74
N PRO A 252 7.91 -13.65 2.03
CA PRO A 252 7.47 -14.51 3.13
C PRO A 252 5.94 -14.70 3.16
N LEU A 253 5.28 -14.64 2.01
CA LEU A 253 3.83 -14.65 1.88
C LEU A 253 3.27 -16.00 1.46
N GLY A 254 4.08 -17.00 1.07
CA GLY A 254 3.57 -18.32 0.66
C GLY A 254 2.89 -19.07 1.81
N TRP A 255 1.84 -19.86 1.52
CA TRP A 255 1.11 -20.61 2.55
C TRP A 255 0.78 -22.06 2.17
N ASP A 256 1.24 -22.58 1.04
CA ASP A 256 0.95 -23.96 0.61
C ASP A 256 1.48 -25.01 1.59
N HIS A 257 2.51 -24.66 2.38
CA HIS A 257 3.06 -25.51 3.43
C HIS A 257 2.33 -25.42 4.78
N ILE A 258 1.33 -24.54 4.90
CA ILE A 258 0.59 -24.29 6.13
C ILE A 258 -0.81 -24.88 5.98
N ASN A 259 -1.18 -25.77 6.90
CA ASN A 259 -2.54 -26.23 6.95
C ASN A 259 -3.44 -25.17 7.61
N LEU A 260 -4.29 -24.52 6.81
CA LEU A 260 -5.23 -23.50 7.27
C LEU A 260 -6.60 -24.10 7.67
N THR A 261 -6.87 -25.36 7.33
CA THR A 261 -8.18 -26.00 7.49
C THR A 261 -8.08 -27.42 8.06
N GLY A 262 -9.10 -27.84 8.81
CA GLY A 262 -9.15 -29.18 9.40
C GLY A 262 -8.68 -29.22 10.84
N ASP A 263 -8.34 -30.41 11.33
CA ASP A 263 -8.15 -30.65 12.75
C ASP A 263 -6.71 -30.36 13.20
N TYR A 264 -6.59 -29.42 14.14
CA TYR A 264 -5.33 -29.10 14.80
C TYR A 264 -5.17 -29.97 16.04
N ARG A 265 -4.31 -30.99 15.94
CA ARG A 265 -3.96 -31.84 17.08
C ARG A 265 -2.75 -31.24 17.79
N TRP A 266 -2.99 -30.71 18.98
CA TRP A 266 -1.94 -30.22 19.87
C TRP A 266 -1.62 -31.36 20.85
N SER A 267 -0.42 -31.92 20.77
CA SER A 267 0.04 -32.86 21.80
C SER A 267 0.57 -32.04 22.97
N ALA A 268 -0.03 -32.25 24.15
CA ALA A 268 0.43 -31.65 25.40
C ALA A 268 1.75 -32.30 25.89
N ASP A 269 2.13 -33.43 25.31
CA ASP A 269 3.20 -34.30 25.81
C ASP A 269 4.61 -33.86 25.36
N ASN A 270 4.71 -32.88 24.46
CA ASN A 270 5.99 -32.33 24.01
C ASN A 270 5.88 -30.84 23.67
N PRO A 271 5.75 -29.96 24.68
CA PRO A 271 5.78 -28.53 24.47
C PRO A 271 7.18 -28.14 23.97
N LYS A 272 7.27 -27.79 22.68
CA LYS A 272 8.50 -27.22 22.14
C LYS A 272 8.78 -25.89 22.83
N SER A 273 10.04 -25.65 23.19
CA SER A 273 10.47 -24.32 23.64
C SER A 273 10.08 -23.27 22.57
N PRO A 274 9.70 -22.05 22.96
CA PRO A 274 9.44 -20.96 22.01
C PRO A 274 10.55 -20.77 20.97
N ASP A 275 11.79 -21.07 21.35
CA ASP A 275 12.97 -20.91 20.49
C ASP A 275 13.30 -22.17 19.66
N GLN A 276 12.60 -23.27 19.89
CA GLN A 276 12.88 -24.54 19.22
C GLN A 276 12.16 -24.63 17.88
N LEU A 277 12.91 -24.36 16.80
CA LEU A 277 12.42 -24.51 15.43
C LEU A 277 12.25 -25.98 15.01
N ARG A 278 11.20 -26.27 14.25
CA ARG A 278 10.98 -27.57 13.59
C ARG A 278 12.09 -27.81 12.55
N PRO A 279 12.51 -29.07 12.34
CA PRO A 279 13.52 -29.39 11.33
C PRO A 279 12.98 -29.07 9.92
N LEU A 280 13.90 -28.71 9.02
CA LEU A 280 13.59 -28.55 7.60
C LEU A 280 13.31 -29.92 6.96
N ARG A 281 12.40 -29.95 6.00
CA ARG A 281 12.07 -31.15 5.22
C ARG A 281 13.04 -31.30 4.05
N LEU A 282 14.28 -31.68 4.36
CA LEU A 282 15.37 -31.80 3.38
C LEU A 282 15.20 -33.00 2.44
N ASP A 283 14.43 -34.00 2.86
CA ASP A 283 14.04 -35.19 2.11
C ASP A 283 13.31 -34.86 0.78
N ARG A 284 12.67 -33.69 0.70
CA ARG A 284 11.99 -33.22 -0.51
C ARG A 284 12.89 -32.43 -1.46
N LEU A 285 14.05 -31.98 -0.99
CA LEU A 285 15.02 -31.28 -1.82
C LEU A 285 15.94 -32.33 -2.44
N ARG A 286 15.97 -32.42 -3.77
CA ARG A 286 17.03 -33.15 -4.48
C ARG A 286 18.32 -32.34 -4.38
N LEU A 287 18.91 -32.28 -3.18
CA LEU A 287 20.22 -31.66 -2.97
C LEU A 287 21.27 -32.58 -3.60
N PRO A 288 22.25 -32.05 -4.36
CA PRO A 288 23.40 -32.84 -4.75
C PRO A 288 24.08 -33.37 -3.48
N ALA A 289 24.50 -34.64 -3.51
CA ALA A 289 25.21 -35.23 -2.38
C ALA A 289 26.46 -34.38 -2.08
N ALA A 290 26.64 -34.01 -0.80
CA ALA A 290 27.82 -33.28 -0.36
C ALA A 290 29.08 -34.08 -0.78
N ALA A 291 29.95 -33.43 -1.54
CA ALA A 291 31.25 -33.97 -1.94
C ALA A 291 32.26 -33.87 -0.80
#